data_AF-A0A2N1KJL5-F1
#
_entry.id   AF-A0A2N1KJL5-F1
#
_cell.length_a   1.000
_cell.length_b   1.000
_cell.length_c   1.000
_cell.angle_alpha   90.00
_cell.angle_beta   90.00
_cell.angle_gamma   90.00
#
_symmetry.space_group_name_H-M   'P 1'
#
loop_
_entity.id
_entity.type
_entity.pdbx_description
1 polymer ?
#
loop_
_entity_poly.entity_id
_entity_poly.type
_entity_poly.pdbx_seq_one_letter_code
_entity_poly.pdbx_strand_id
1 'polypeptide(L)'
;MGTVTNRDAYTLITNASGSAYSASGGAVFQHYETSADAFRVNSAYNANGTGGSTDAFSGPNGTAGTQGVSGSVAPNFSTLLLQNGSTSLFAFTNTAGANVYTAVTFQNALTTTLRNLHQAGALRFQAGATYSGGTTDAQHVDGYVSKIGNTAFTFPIGSATDLRTLALAASTDASNHISAAWFAGSPATVTDPSDNATHSVTSLTGPITGVSTVGFWDYIRVAGSGAVNVTVSIPDVTSFGTAASLRLVGWNGSSWINLSGSTGASGNTENSTLSGTIPAGTTITALAIGKAAAALPDLTVSAEIDNSEFKQAGQANGHGYLVTLYEIKGVATSDVITFIIQRPANW
;
A
#
# COMPACT_ATOMS: atom_id res chain seq x y z
N MET A 1 -0.41 17.08 -35.39
CA MET A 1 -1.22 16.40 -34.35
C MET A 1 -2.57 16.10 -34.96
N GLY A 2 -2.90 14.83 -35.13
CA GLY A 2 -4.19 14.39 -35.70
C GLY A 2 -5.07 13.81 -34.60
N THR A 3 -6.38 13.97 -34.74
CA THR A 3 -7.37 13.32 -33.88
C THR A 3 -8.05 12.21 -34.67
N VAL A 4 -8.08 11.00 -34.11
CA VAL A 4 -8.86 9.88 -34.63
C VAL A 4 -10.02 9.65 -33.67
N THR A 5 -11.21 9.48 -34.22
CA THR A 5 -12.43 9.27 -33.44
C THR A 5 -13.10 7.99 -33.90
N ASN A 6 -13.44 7.11 -32.96
CA ASN A 6 -14.25 5.94 -33.25
C ASN A 6 -15.57 5.98 -32.46
N ARG A 7 -16.68 5.66 -33.15
CA ARG A 7 -18.05 5.57 -32.62
C ARG A 7 -18.70 4.22 -32.91
N ASP A 8 -17.91 3.24 -33.35
CA ASP A 8 -18.36 1.89 -33.61
C ASP A 8 -18.76 1.16 -32.31
N ALA A 9 -19.14 -0.10 -32.43
CA ALA A 9 -19.41 -0.93 -31.25
C ALA A 9 -18.15 -1.09 -30.38
N TYR A 10 -16.97 -1.27 -30.99
CA TYR A 10 -15.67 -1.40 -30.33
C TYR A 10 -14.54 -1.14 -31.34
N THR A 11 -13.36 -0.75 -30.84
CA THR A 11 -12.10 -0.82 -31.59
C THR A 11 -11.40 -2.15 -31.29
N LEU A 12 -10.88 -2.83 -32.32
CA LEU A 12 -10.19 -4.13 -32.18
C LEU A 12 -8.81 -4.09 -32.86
N ILE A 13 -7.78 -4.39 -32.07
CA ILE A 13 -6.39 -4.57 -32.52
C ILE A 13 -6.09 -6.07 -32.61
N THR A 14 -5.75 -6.55 -33.80
CA THR A 14 -5.49 -7.98 -34.08
C THR A 14 -4.11 -8.23 -34.66
N ASN A 15 -3.73 -9.49 -34.85
CA ASN A 15 -2.48 -9.89 -35.52
C ASN A 15 -2.54 -9.81 -37.05
N ALA A 16 -3.58 -9.18 -37.63
CA ALA A 16 -3.62 -8.95 -39.07
C ALA A 16 -2.51 -7.97 -39.48
N SER A 17 -1.92 -8.18 -40.66
CA SER A 17 -0.90 -7.28 -41.21
C SER A 17 -1.40 -5.82 -41.20
N GLY A 18 -0.59 -4.90 -40.65
CA GLY A 18 -0.96 -3.48 -40.51
C GLY A 18 -1.82 -3.13 -39.30
N SER A 19 -2.20 -4.08 -38.44
CA SER A 19 -2.97 -3.81 -37.21
C SER A 19 -2.11 -3.40 -36.01
N ALA A 20 -0.79 -3.48 -36.10
CA ALA A 20 0.09 -2.95 -35.05
C ALA A 20 0.08 -1.42 -35.08
N TYR A 21 -0.36 -0.80 -33.99
CA TYR A 21 -0.38 0.65 -33.87
C TYR A 21 0.91 1.17 -33.24
N SER A 22 1.55 2.14 -33.90
CA SER A 22 2.62 2.96 -33.31
C SER A 22 2.24 4.42 -33.44
N ALA A 23 2.27 5.15 -32.33
CA ALA A 23 1.81 6.54 -32.34
C ALA A 23 2.66 7.49 -33.17
N SER A 24 1.96 8.44 -33.81
CA SER A 24 2.55 9.71 -34.24
C SER A 24 2.47 10.70 -33.08
N GLY A 25 3.51 11.51 -32.88
CA GLY A 25 3.63 12.40 -31.73
C GLY A 25 2.46 13.38 -31.58
N GLY A 26 1.88 13.40 -30.38
CA GLY A 26 0.76 14.25 -30.00
C GLY A 26 -0.59 13.87 -30.62
N ALA A 27 -0.76 12.64 -31.13
CA ALA A 27 -2.05 12.18 -31.62
C ALA A 27 -3.05 11.97 -30.46
N VAL A 28 -4.34 12.13 -30.75
CA VAL A 28 -5.44 11.85 -29.80
C VAL A 28 -6.39 10.82 -30.40
N PHE A 29 -6.65 9.75 -29.67
CA PHE A 29 -7.63 8.71 -29.97
C PHE A 29 -8.84 8.90 -29.07
N GLN A 30 -9.96 9.28 -29.65
CA GLN A 30 -11.23 9.41 -28.95
C GLN A 30 -12.01 8.11 -29.09
N HIS A 31 -12.15 7.41 -27.98
CA HIS A 31 -12.92 6.18 -27.82
C HIS A 31 -14.35 6.53 -27.39
N TYR A 32 -15.30 6.55 -28.33
CA TYR A 32 -16.73 6.74 -28.08
C TYR A 32 -17.54 5.46 -28.30
N GLU A 33 -16.87 4.32 -28.33
CA GLU A 33 -17.51 3.05 -28.63
C GLU A 33 -18.55 2.68 -27.58
N THR A 34 -19.58 1.98 -28.04
CA THR A 34 -20.78 1.70 -27.24
C THR A 34 -20.68 0.44 -26.38
N SER A 35 -19.75 -0.46 -26.70
CA SER A 35 -19.45 -1.63 -25.89
C SER A 35 -18.76 -1.24 -24.58
N ALA A 36 -19.09 -1.96 -23.49
CA ALA A 36 -18.33 -1.88 -22.25
C ALA A 36 -16.86 -2.28 -22.46
N ASP A 37 -16.58 -3.23 -23.36
CA ASP A 37 -15.24 -3.52 -23.87
C ASP A 37 -14.93 -2.65 -25.10
N ALA A 38 -14.87 -1.33 -24.90
CA ALA A 38 -14.72 -0.33 -25.96
C ALA A 38 -13.46 -0.56 -26.80
N PHE A 39 -12.35 -0.93 -26.15
CA PHE A 39 -11.07 -1.15 -26.81
C PHE A 39 -10.53 -2.56 -26.55
N ARG A 40 -10.33 -3.35 -27.61
CA ARG A 40 -9.93 -4.77 -27.52
C ARG A 40 -8.55 -4.96 -28.13
N VAL A 41 -7.58 -5.41 -27.33
CA VAL A 41 -6.17 -5.47 -27.73
C VAL A 41 -5.64 -6.90 -27.68
N ASN A 42 -5.53 -7.52 -28.86
CA ASN A 42 -5.04 -8.89 -29.04
C ASN A 42 -3.72 -8.95 -29.84
N SER A 43 -3.08 -7.79 -30.03
CA SER A 43 -1.79 -7.63 -30.73
C SER A 43 -1.09 -6.36 -30.22
N ALA A 44 0.12 -6.09 -30.73
CA ALA A 44 0.93 -4.96 -30.31
C ALA A 44 0.20 -3.62 -30.52
N TYR A 45 0.02 -2.87 -29.42
CA TYR A 45 -0.50 -1.51 -29.42
C TYR A 45 0.46 -0.61 -28.66
N ASN A 46 1.13 0.31 -29.36
CA ASN A 46 2.11 1.22 -28.79
C ASN A 46 1.76 2.70 -29.04
N ALA A 47 0.99 3.26 -28.11
CA ALA A 47 0.66 4.67 -28.04
C ALA A 47 1.78 5.54 -27.41
N ASN A 48 2.90 4.93 -26.98
CA ASN A 48 4.06 5.60 -26.39
C ASN A 48 5.23 5.80 -27.38
N GLY A 49 4.93 5.93 -28.68
CA GLY A 49 5.92 6.27 -29.70
C GLY A 49 6.51 7.69 -29.56
N THR A 50 7.28 8.14 -30.55
CA THR A 50 7.93 9.47 -30.53
C THR A 50 6.91 10.59 -30.34
N GLY A 51 6.98 11.28 -29.19
CA GLY A 51 6.08 12.38 -28.82
C GLY A 51 4.82 11.98 -28.06
N GLY A 52 4.57 10.67 -27.87
CA GLY A 52 3.44 10.13 -27.13
C GLY A 52 2.07 10.43 -27.78
N SER A 53 1.05 9.64 -27.46
CA SER A 53 -0.34 9.93 -27.82
C SER A 53 -1.27 9.85 -26.62
N THR A 54 -2.48 10.37 -26.78
CA THR A 54 -3.53 10.33 -25.76
C THR A 54 -4.65 9.41 -26.21
N ASP A 55 -4.97 8.43 -25.38
CA ASP A 55 -6.17 7.61 -25.50
C ASP A 55 -7.23 8.14 -24.54
N ALA A 56 -8.31 8.69 -25.09
CA ALA A 56 -9.38 9.33 -24.37
C ALA A 56 -10.67 8.52 -24.48
N PHE A 57 -11.03 7.88 -23.37
CA PHE A 57 -12.28 7.13 -23.21
C PHE A 57 -13.36 8.07 -22.73
N SER A 58 -14.20 8.51 -23.68
CA SER A 58 -15.12 9.64 -23.49
C SER A 58 -16.58 9.22 -23.32
N GLY A 59 -16.78 7.93 -23.03
CA GLY A 59 -18.09 7.31 -22.83
C GLY A 59 -18.80 6.97 -24.14
N PRO A 60 -19.78 6.04 -24.10
CA PRO A 60 -20.55 5.63 -25.26
C PRO A 60 -21.17 6.82 -25.99
N ASN A 61 -20.86 6.98 -27.27
CA ASN A 61 -21.29 8.09 -28.12
C ASN A 61 -20.95 9.51 -27.59
N GLY A 62 -20.03 9.62 -26.63
CA GLY A 62 -19.68 10.89 -25.97
C GLY A 62 -20.56 11.25 -24.79
N THR A 63 -21.27 10.26 -24.24
CA THR A 63 -22.11 10.40 -23.04
C THR A 63 -21.58 9.53 -21.93
N ALA A 64 -21.87 9.90 -20.67
CA ALA A 64 -21.44 9.11 -19.53
C ALA A 64 -21.97 7.67 -19.63
N GLY A 65 -21.09 6.68 -19.46
CA GLY A 65 -21.43 5.28 -19.54
C GLY A 65 -20.22 4.37 -19.36
N THR A 66 -20.48 3.08 -19.14
CA THR A 66 -19.41 2.10 -18.90
C THR A 66 -18.55 1.91 -20.16
N GLN A 67 -17.24 1.90 -19.99
CA GLN A 67 -16.24 1.59 -21.02
C GLN A 67 -15.10 0.77 -20.39
N GLY A 68 -14.15 0.35 -21.22
CA GLY A 68 -13.14 -0.58 -20.77
C GLY A 68 -12.18 -1.02 -21.86
N VAL A 69 -11.10 -1.65 -21.39
CA VAL A 69 -10.06 -2.23 -22.22
C VAL A 69 -10.03 -3.73 -21.96
N SER A 70 -10.18 -4.51 -23.03
CA SER A 70 -10.16 -5.97 -23.02
C SER A 70 -9.05 -6.52 -23.93
N GLY A 71 -8.92 -7.84 -23.96
CA GLY A 71 -8.00 -8.55 -24.84
C GLY A 71 -6.93 -9.36 -24.12
N SER A 72 -5.90 -9.75 -24.84
CA SER A 72 -4.84 -10.66 -24.35
C SER A 72 -3.43 -10.09 -24.45
N VAL A 73 -3.28 -8.86 -24.97
CA VAL A 73 -1.99 -8.16 -25.08
C VAL A 73 -2.12 -6.82 -24.39
N ALA A 74 -1.15 -6.51 -23.53
CA ALA A 74 -1.14 -5.26 -22.79
C ALA A 74 -0.91 -4.07 -23.74
N PRO A 75 -1.84 -3.12 -23.86
CA PRO A 75 -1.57 -1.88 -24.58
C PRO A 75 -0.54 -1.02 -23.83
N ASN A 76 0.31 -0.36 -24.59
CA ASN A 76 1.24 0.65 -24.09
C ASN A 76 0.68 2.05 -24.34
N PHE A 77 -0.02 2.62 -23.34
CA PHE A 77 -0.50 3.99 -23.39
C PHE A 77 0.60 4.98 -23.01
N SER A 78 0.73 6.09 -23.74
CA SER A 78 1.48 7.24 -23.21
C SER A 78 0.63 7.97 -22.18
N THR A 79 -0.43 8.63 -22.64
CA THR A 79 -1.40 9.33 -21.79
C THR A 79 -2.76 8.66 -21.92
N LEU A 80 -3.38 8.34 -20.79
CA LEU A 80 -4.69 7.72 -20.71
C LEU A 80 -5.66 8.66 -20.01
N LEU A 81 -6.80 8.93 -20.64
CA LEU A 81 -7.84 9.79 -20.11
C LEU A 81 -9.13 8.98 -19.96
N LEU A 82 -9.50 8.67 -18.72
CA LEU A 82 -10.68 7.90 -18.36
C LEU A 82 -11.81 8.86 -18.01
N GLN A 83 -12.47 9.42 -19.02
CA GLN A 83 -13.47 10.48 -18.89
C GLN A 83 -14.88 10.02 -19.31
N ASN A 84 -15.17 8.74 -19.11
CA ASN A 84 -16.45 8.13 -19.44
C ASN A 84 -17.57 8.45 -18.42
N GLY A 85 -17.34 9.40 -17.51
CA GLY A 85 -18.31 9.96 -16.57
C GLY A 85 -18.04 9.58 -15.11
N SER A 86 -18.18 10.53 -14.19
CA SER A 86 -17.78 10.41 -12.78
C SER A 86 -18.54 9.35 -11.96
N THR A 87 -19.63 8.81 -12.49
CA THR A 87 -20.41 7.71 -11.90
C THR A 87 -20.30 6.41 -12.71
N SER A 88 -19.52 6.42 -13.80
CA SER A 88 -19.41 5.30 -14.73
C SER A 88 -18.16 4.48 -14.44
N LEU A 89 -18.32 3.16 -14.45
CA LEU A 89 -17.20 2.23 -14.27
C LEU A 89 -16.29 2.24 -15.50
N PHE A 90 -14.99 2.04 -15.27
CA PHE A 90 -14.04 1.72 -16.31
C PHE A 90 -13.39 0.36 -16.03
N ALA A 91 -13.53 -0.61 -16.93
CA ALA A 91 -13.06 -1.97 -16.68
C ALA A 91 -11.84 -2.33 -17.51
N PHE A 92 -10.74 -2.73 -16.86
CA PHE A 92 -9.63 -3.43 -17.50
C PHE A 92 -9.87 -4.94 -17.38
N THR A 93 -10.53 -5.50 -18.39
CA THR A 93 -10.75 -6.95 -18.56
C THR A 93 -9.68 -7.61 -19.42
N ASN A 94 -8.67 -6.84 -19.87
CA ASN A 94 -7.51 -7.36 -20.60
C ASN A 94 -6.67 -8.25 -19.67
N THR A 95 -6.43 -9.49 -20.08
CA THR A 95 -5.74 -10.49 -19.25
C THR A 95 -4.26 -10.19 -19.02
N ALA A 96 -3.68 -9.30 -19.83
CA ALA A 96 -2.33 -8.77 -19.66
C ALA A 96 -2.32 -7.35 -19.05
N GLY A 97 -3.47 -6.86 -18.56
CA GLY A 97 -3.59 -5.52 -17.97
C GLY A 97 -3.30 -4.42 -19.00
N ALA A 98 -2.69 -3.32 -18.54
CA ALA A 98 -2.29 -2.20 -19.39
C ALA A 98 -1.03 -1.51 -18.85
N ASN A 99 -0.26 -0.85 -19.72
CA ASN A 99 0.91 -0.06 -19.34
C ASN A 99 0.66 1.43 -19.59
N VAL A 100 1.09 2.28 -18.66
CA VAL A 100 1.02 3.74 -18.77
C VAL A 100 2.39 4.35 -18.57
N TYR A 101 2.87 5.09 -19.56
CA TYR A 101 4.22 5.64 -19.59
C TYR A 101 4.31 7.10 -19.12
N THR A 102 3.24 7.89 -19.29
CA THR A 102 3.24 9.33 -18.96
C THR A 102 2.24 9.66 -17.86
N ALA A 103 0.94 9.48 -18.12
CA ALA A 103 -0.09 9.85 -17.16
C ALA A 103 -1.41 9.12 -17.32
N VAL A 104 -2.14 8.93 -16.23
CA VAL A 104 -3.58 8.62 -16.23
C VAL A 104 -4.36 9.80 -15.64
N THR A 105 -5.47 10.18 -16.24
CA THR A 105 -6.45 11.07 -15.62
C THR A 105 -7.74 10.30 -15.36
N PHE A 106 -8.04 10.08 -14.09
CA PHE A 106 -9.29 9.48 -13.64
C PHE A 106 -10.38 10.57 -13.56
N GLN A 107 -11.36 10.47 -14.44
CA GLN A 107 -12.61 11.25 -14.42
C GLN A 107 -13.84 10.34 -14.42
N ASN A 108 -13.61 9.04 -14.27
CA ASN A 108 -14.61 7.99 -14.11
C ASN A 108 -14.95 7.77 -12.63
N ALA A 109 -15.83 6.82 -12.32
CA ALA A 109 -16.01 6.32 -10.95
C ALA A 109 -14.86 5.35 -10.60
N LEU A 110 -15.19 4.09 -10.29
CA LEU A 110 -14.19 3.06 -10.06
C LEU A 110 -13.58 2.56 -11.37
N THR A 111 -12.27 2.33 -11.33
CA THR A 111 -11.55 1.56 -12.34
C THR A 111 -11.35 0.15 -11.80
N THR A 112 -11.71 -0.89 -12.55
CA THR A 112 -11.51 -2.28 -12.10
C THR A 112 -10.41 -2.96 -12.89
N THR A 113 -9.66 -3.85 -12.24
CA THR A 113 -8.71 -4.76 -12.90
C THR A 113 -8.97 -6.21 -12.45
N LEU A 114 -8.48 -7.18 -13.21
CA LEU A 114 -8.72 -8.61 -12.93
C LEU A 114 -7.94 -9.09 -11.71
N ARG A 115 -8.61 -9.13 -10.54
CA ARG A 115 -8.01 -9.55 -9.26
C ARG A 115 -7.40 -10.96 -9.30
N ASN A 116 -8.02 -11.88 -10.03
CA ASN A 116 -7.52 -13.25 -10.19
C ASN A 116 -6.24 -13.35 -11.05
N LEU A 117 -5.85 -12.26 -11.72
CA LEU A 117 -4.62 -12.16 -12.52
C LEU A 117 -3.57 -11.24 -11.88
N HIS A 118 -3.80 -10.76 -10.63
CA HIS A 118 -2.79 -10.11 -9.80
C HIS A 118 -1.94 -9.06 -10.57
N GLN A 119 -0.61 -9.15 -10.55
CA GLN A 119 0.27 -8.25 -11.32
C GLN A 119 0.16 -8.38 -12.85
N ALA A 120 -0.32 -9.52 -13.36
CA ALA A 120 -0.44 -9.75 -14.81
C ALA A 120 -1.61 -8.95 -15.40
N GLY A 121 -2.73 -8.83 -14.67
CA GLY A 121 -3.91 -8.05 -15.05
C GLY A 121 -3.89 -6.59 -14.60
N ALA A 122 -2.78 -6.11 -14.02
CA ALA A 122 -2.73 -4.81 -13.37
C ALA A 122 -2.71 -3.61 -14.34
N LEU A 123 -3.15 -2.46 -13.84
CA LEU A 123 -2.83 -1.15 -14.45
C LEU A 123 -1.41 -0.75 -14.01
N ARG A 124 -0.46 -0.73 -14.95
CA ARG A 124 0.98 -0.61 -14.65
C ARG A 124 1.52 0.77 -15.00
N PHE A 125 1.94 1.51 -13.99
CA PHE A 125 2.61 2.80 -14.11
C PHE A 125 4.12 2.59 -14.28
N GLN A 126 4.66 3.09 -15.37
CA GLN A 126 6.10 3.03 -15.66
C GLN A 126 6.88 4.08 -14.84
N ALA A 127 8.21 4.10 -14.98
CA ALA A 127 9.05 5.05 -14.28
C ALA A 127 8.68 6.50 -14.66
N GLY A 128 8.39 7.33 -13.66
CA GLY A 128 7.97 8.71 -13.86
C GLY A 128 6.51 8.90 -14.29
N ALA A 129 5.75 7.83 -14.53
CA ALA A 129 4.33 7.94 -14.83
C ALA A 129 3.55 8.46 -13.60
N THR A 130 2.57 9.31 -13.85
CA THR A 130 1.77 9.98 -12.80
C THR A 130 0.28 9.74 -13.00
N TYR A 131 -0.54 10.18 -12.06
CA TYR A 131 -1.98 10.27 -12.27
C TYR A 131 -2.59 11.50 -11.60
N SER A 132 -3.78 11.87 -12.07
CA SER A 132 -4.68 12.83 -11.44
C SER A 132 -6.07 12.23 -11.26
N GLY A 133 -6.79 12.66 -10.23
CA GLY A 133 -7.97 11.92 -9.74
C GLY A 133 -7.55 10.65 -9.01
N GLY A 134 -8.48 9.71 -8.76
CA GLY A 134 -8.15 8.45 -8.09
C GLY A 134 -7.86 8.60 -6.59
N THR A 135 -8.37 9.67 -5.97
CA THR A 135 -8.05 10.07 -4.59
C THR A 135 -9.27 10.07 -3.66
N THR A 136 -10.37 9.43 -4.04
CA THR A 136 -11.60 9.40 -3.24
C THR A 136 -12.22 8.01 -3.21
N ASP A 137 -13.09 7.78 -2.22
CA ASP A 137 -13.89 6.56 -2.12
C ASP A 137 -14.79 6.33 -3.35
N ALA A 138 -15.23 7.41 -4.00
CA ALA A 138 -16.01 7.34 -5.23
C ALA A 138 -15.16 7.12 -6.50
N GLN A 139 -13.83 7.32 -6.42
CA GLN A 139 -12.94 7.25 -7.57
C GLN A 139 -11.55 6.74 -7.16
N HIS A 140 -11.31 5.48 -7.48
CA HIS A 140 -10.04 4.78 -7.30
C HIS A 140 -10.02 3.48 -8.13
N VAL A 141 -8.96 2.68 -8.01
CA VAL A 141 -8.82 1.38 -8.63
C VAL A 141 -9.25 0.28 -7.66
N ASP A 142 -10.32 -0.43 -7.99
CA ASP A 142 -10.74 -1.67 -7.34
C ASP A 142 -10.05 -2.85 -8.03
N GLY A 143 -8.85 -3.19 -7.56
CA GLY A 143 -8.01 -4.23 -8.11
C GLY A 143 -6.51 -3.91 -7.99
N TYR A 144 -5.69 -4.55 -8.82
CA TYR A 144 -4.25 -4.37 -8.86
C TYR A 144 -3.82 -3.17 -9.67
N VAL A 145 -2.93 -2.39 -9.06
CA VAL A 145 -2.07 -1.39 -9.71
C VAL A 145 -0.63 -1.83 -9.51
N SER A 146 0.23 -1.63 -10.50
CA SER A 146 1.67 -1.82 -10.33
C SER A 146 2.45 -0.55 -10.63
N LYS A 147 3.58 -0.40 -9.94
CA LYS A 147 4.58 0.65 -10.18
C LYS A 147 5.90 0.00 -10.57
N ILE A 148 6.42 0.38 -11.73
CA ILE A 148 7.74 0.00 -12.24
C ILE A 148 8.69 1.19 -12.13
N GLY A 149 9.91 0.94 -11.67
CA GLY A 149 10.95 1.94 -11.43
C GLY A 149 11.00 2.44 -10.00
N ASN A 150 11.89 3.41 -9.77
CA ASN A 150 12.33 3.83 -8.44
C ASN A 150 11.77 5.17 -7.96
N THR A 151 10.90 5.82 -8.73
CA THR A 151 10.24 7.05 -8.32
C THR A 151 9.18 6.77 -7.26
N ALA A 152 8.99 7.73 -6.33
CA ALA A 152 7.90 7.68 -5.37
C ALA A 152 6.55 7.56 -6.08
N PHE A 153 5.60 6.85 -5.48
CA PHE A 153 4.29 6.59 -6.06
C PHE A 153 3.27 6.21 -5.00
N THR A 154 2.07 6.77 -5.09
CA THR A 154 0.92 6.37 -4.27
C THR A 154 -0.02 5.54 -5.13
N PHE A 155 -0.36 4.35 -4.69
CA PHE A 155 -1.28 3.46 -5.40
C PHE A 155 -2.71 3.95 -5.11
N PRO A 156 -3.49 4.35 -6.14
CA PRO A 156 -4.88 4.76 -5.97
C PRO A 156 -5.78 3.52 -5.89
N ILE A 157 -5.53 2.63 -4.93
CA ILE A 157 -6.19 1.33 -4.80
C ILE A 157 -7.20 1.30 -3.65
N GLY A 158 -8.24 0.49 -3.77
CA GLY A 158 -9.30 0.37 -2.77
C GLY A 158 -10.18 -0.88 -2.95
N SER A 159 -11.38 -0.82 -2.39
CA SER A 159 -12.45 -1.83 -2.51
C SER A 159 -13.60 -1.31 -3.38
N ALA A 160 -14.78 -1.93 -3.34
CA ALA A 160 -15.95 -1.35 -4.00
C ALA A 160 -16.44 -0.04 -3.34
N THR A 161 -15.98 0.30 -2.12
CA THR A 161 -16.51 1.42 -1.34
C THR A 161 -15.45 2.37 -0.81
N ASP A 162 -14.22 1.90 -0.55
CA ASP A 162 -13.24 2.66 0.23
C ASP A 162 -11.89 2.71 -0.48
N LEU A 163 -11.30 3.90 -0.55
CA LEU A 163 -9.90 4.07 -0.95
C LEU A 163 -8.97 3.68 0.20
N ARG A 164 -7.95 2.88 -0.11
CA ARG A 164 -6.91 2.44 0.83
C ARG A 164 -5.55 2.47 0.16
N THR A 165 -4.98 3.66 0.13
CA THR A 165 -3.69 3.92 -0.51
C THR A 165 -2.54 3.16 0.13
N LEU A 166 -1.60 2.77 -0.73
CA LEU A 166 -0.25 2.34 -0.36
C LEU A 166 0.72 3.25 -1.09
N ALA A 167 1.64 3.89 -0.39
CA ALA A 167 2.62 4.79 -0.96
C ALA A 167 4.03 4.22 -0.80
N LEU A 168 4.81 4.30 -1.87
CA LEU A 168 6.22 3.95 -1.91
C LEU A 168 7.04 5.24 -1.91
N ALA A 169 8.04 5.32 -1.05
CA ALA A 169 9.07 6.34 -1.19
C ALA A 169 9.95 6.06 -2.42
N ALA A 170 10.63 7.09 -2.92
CA ALA A 170 11.64 6.90 -3.94
C ALA A 170 12.75 5.97 -3.41
N SER A 171 13.29 5.12 -4.29
CA SER A 171 14.41 4.22 -3.97
C SER A 171 15.57 4.43 -4.93
N THR A 172 16.70 3.78 -4.68
CA THR A 172 17.83 3.73 -5.62
C THR A 172 17.72 2.56 -6.61
N ASP A 173 16.82 1.62 -6.38
CA ASP A 173 16.64 0.40 -7.20
C ASP A 173 15.72 0.67 -8.39
N ALA A 174 16.30 1.07 -9.53
CA ALA A 174 15.57 1.33 -10.77
C ALA A 174 14.83 0.11 -11.33
N SER A 175 15.15 -1.11 -10.87
CA SER A 175 14.47 -2.34 -11.29
C SER A 175 13.22 -2.65 -10.46
N ASN A 176 12.94 -1.86 -9.43
CA ASN A 176 11.82 -2.09 -8.51
C ASN A 176 10.50 -2.18 -9.29
N HIS A 177 9.77 -3.27 -9.08
CA HIS A 177 8.45 -3.49 -9.64
C HIS A 177 7.56 -4.07 -8.56
N ILE A 178 6.62 -3.27 -8.09
CA ILE A 178 5.69 -3.62 -7.01
C ILE A 178 4.27 -3.54 -7.55
N SER A 179 3.47 -4.55 -7.27
CA SER A 179 2.04 -4.56 -7.48
C SER A 179 1.31 -4.64 -6.14
N ALA A 180 0.18 -3.98 -6.01
CA ALA A 180 -0.61 -4.04 -4.80
C ALA A 180 -2.11 -3.91 -5.10
N ALA A 181 -2.92 -4.52 -4.23
CA ALA A 181 -4.37 -4.36 -4.20
C ALA A 181 -4.85 -4.35 -2.74
N TRP A 182 -5.91 -3.61 -2.46
CA TRP A 182 -6.56 -3.65 -1.15
C TRP A 182 -7.65 -4.73 -1.11
N PHE A 183 -7.76 -5.41 0.02
CA PHE A 183 -8.82 -6.37 0.34
C PHE A 183 -9.47 -5.99 1.67
N ALA A 184 -10.78 -5.77 1.64
CA ALA A 184 -11.58 -5.58 2.84
C ALA A 184 -11.88 -6.94 3.51
N GLY A 185 -11.80 -6.98 4.83
CA GLY A 185 -12.05 -8.17 5.64
C GLY A 185 -10.79 -8.81 6.22
N SER A 186 -10.99 -9.82 7.06
CA SER A 186 -9.89 -10.42 7.83
C SER A 186 -8.91 -11.17 6.91
N PRO A 187 -7.59 -10.96 7.06
CA PRO A 187 -6.58 -11.79 6.38
C PRO A 187 -6.75 -13.29 6.68
N ALA A 188 -7.33 -13.63 7.83
CA ALA A 188 -7.56 -15.02 8.23
C ALA A 188 -8.76 -15.68 7.52
N THR A 189 -9.59 -14.93 6.80
CA THR A 189 -10.80 -15.44 6.13
C THR A 189 -10.92 -15.05 4.67
N VAL A 190 -10.29 -13.96 4.26
CA VAL A 190 -10.26 -13.51 2.87
C VAL A 190 -9.02 -14.10 2.22
N THR A 191 -9.21 -14.87 1.16
CA THR A 191 -8.12 -15.43 0.37
C THR A 191 -7.41 -14.33 -0.40
N ASP A 192 -6.10 -14.23 -0.20
CA ASP A 192 -5.20 -13.45 -1.04
C ASP A 192 -5.00 -14.20 -2.36
N PRO A 193 -5.36 -13.62 -3.53
CA PRO A 193 -5.29 -14.34 -4.79
C PRO A 193 -3.86 -14.45 -5.34
N SER A 194 -2.86 -13.73 -4.80
CA SER A 194 -1.47 -13.84 -5.28
C SER A 194 -0.77 -15.10 -4.80
N ASP A 195 -1.10 -15.58 -3.59
CA ASP A 195 -0.59 -16.82 -3.02
C ASP A 195 -1.68 -17.90 -2.82
N ASN A 196 -2.93 -17.56 -3.13
CA ASN A 196 -4.11 -18.41 -2.98
C ASN A 196 -4.25 -18.98 -1.55
N ALA A 197 -3.91 -18.16 -0.55
CA ALA A 197 -3.96 -18.53 0.86
C ALA A 197 -4.66 -17.47 1.72
N THR A 198 -4.99 -17.84 2.94
CA THR A 198 -5.35 -16.91 4.03
C THR A 198 -4.18 -16.79 4.99
N HIS A 199 -4.03 -15.64 5.63
CA HIS A 199 -2.94 -15.38 6.57
C HIS A 199 -3.46 -15.34 8.01
N SER A 200 -2.94 -16.22 8.87
CA SER A 200 -3.37 -16.31 10.26
C SER A 200 -3.10 -15.00 11.02
N VAL A 201 -4.13 -14.46 11.68
CA VAL A 201 -4.00 -13.26 12.54
C VAL A 201 -3.41 -13.57 13.92
N THR A 202 -3.09 -14.83 14.21
CA THR A 202 -2.47 -15.29 15.46
C THR A 202 -1.05 -15.82 15.28
N SER A 203 -0.59 -16.01 14.05
CA SER A 203 0.81 -16.33 13.75
C SER A 203 1.64 -15.04 13.77
N LEU A 204 2.19 -14.69 14.92
CA LEU A 204 2.80 -13.39 15.18
C LEU A 204 4.27 -13.52 15.59
N THR A 205 5.09 -12.58 15.15
CA THR A 205 6.43 -12.40 15.69
C THR A 205 6.44 -11.21 16.65
N GLY A 206 6.99 -11.41 17.85
CA GLY A 206 7.13 -10.34 18.85
C GLY A 206 7.80 -9.10 18.25
N PRO A 207 7.35 -7.88 18.58
CA PRO A 207 6.42 -7.53 19.66
C PRO A 207 4.93 -7.50 19.24
N ILE A 208 4.55 -8.04 18.09
CA ILE A 208 3.17 -8.00 17.61
C ILE A 208 2.27 -8.93 18.44
N THR A 209 1.13 -8.41 18.88
CA THR A 209 0.12 -9.11 19.71
C THR A 209 -1.23 -9.28 19.02
N GLY A 210 -1.41 -8.67 17.85
CA GLY A 210 -2.58 -8.91 17.02
C GLY A 210 -2.46 -8.25 15.65
N VAL A 211 -3.35 -8.65 14.75
CA VAL A 211 -3.52 -8.07 13.41
C VAL A 211 -4.99 -7.67 13.24
N SER A 212 -5.23 -6.49 12.68
CA SER A 212 -6.56 -5.96 12.41
C SER A 212 -7.27 -6.86 11.40
N THR A 213 -8.55 -7.11 11.65
CA THR A 213 -9.41 -7.92 10.77
C THR A 213 -10.20 -7.07 9.78
N VAL A 214 -9.92 -5.76 9.69
CA VAL A 214 -10.67 -4.84 8.83
C VAL A 214 -10.25 -4.94 7.36
N GLY A 215 -8.99 -5.27 7.10
CA GLY A 215 -8.46 -5.42 5.75
C GLY A 215 -6.95 -5.49 5.70
N PHE A 216 -6.43 -5.76 4.51
CA PHE A 216 -5.01 -5.87 4.21
C PHE A 216 -4.72 -5.48 2.77
N TRP A 217 -3.46 -5.17 2.49
CA TRP A 217 -2.94 -5.04 1.13
C TRP A 217 -2.26 -6.34 0.76
N ASP A 218 -2.68 -6.95 -0.35
CA ASP A 218 -1.81 -7.90 -1.05
C ASP A 218 -0.65 -7.10 -1.64
N TYR A 219 0.56 -7.52 -1.34
CA TYR A 219 1.79 -6.86 -1.74
C TYR A 219 2.66 -7.85 -2.52
N ILE A 220 2.86 -7.55 -3.80
CA ILE A 220 3.62 -8.41 -4.71
C ILE A 220 4.86 -7.65 -5.16
N ARG A 221 6.03 -8.13 -4.76
CA ARG A 221 7.31 -7.71 -5.33
C ARG A 221 7.61 -8.56 -6.56
N VAL A 222 7.42 -7.99 -7.74
CA VAL A 222 7.64 -8.66 -9.03
C VAL A 222 9.13 -8.63 -9.42
N ALA A 223 9.81 -7.51 -9.14
CA ALA A 223 11.25 -7.33 -9.39
C ALA A 223 11.87 -6.31 -8.41
N GLY A 224 13.20 -6.28 -8.39
CA GLY A 224 13.99 -5.52 -7.42
C GLY A 224 14.16 -6.25 -6.10
N SER A 225 15.18 -5.87 -5.33
CA SER A 225 15.52 -6.52 -4.05
C SER A 225 15.90 -5.53 -2.95
N GLY A 226 15.93 -4.23 -3.27
CA GLY A 226 16.22 -3.17 -2.32
C GLY A 226 15.17 -3.05 -1.21
N ALA A 227 15.57 -2.44 -0.10
CA ALA A 227 14.66 -2.04 0.95
C ALA A 227 13.61 -1.05 0.41
N VAL A 228 12.38 -1.15 0.90
CA VAL A 228 11.26 -0.34 0.43
C VAL A 228 10.57 0.32 1.61
N ASN A 229 10.51 1.64 1.61
CA ASN A 229 9.74 2.40 2.58
C ASN A 229 8.30 2.53 2.09
N VAL A 230 7.37 2.11 2.93
CA VAL A 230 5.94 2.05 2.63
C VAL A 230 5.18 2.91 3.63
N THR A 231 4.19 3.65 3.15
CA THR A 231 3.19 4.33 3.98
C THR A 231 1.81 3.93 3.51
N VAL A 232 0.94 3.49 4.40
CA VAL A 232 -0.45 3.10 4.06
C VAL A 232 -1.45 4.03 4.72
N SER A 233 -2.61 4.22 4.09
CA SER A 233 -3.78 4.85 4.75
C SER A 233 -4.58 3.77 5.47
N ILE A 234 -4.82 3.91 6.77
CA ILE A 234 -5.49 2.89 7.58
C ILE A 234 -7.02 3.09 7.56
N PRO A 235 -7.82 2.01 7.68
CA PRO A 235 -9.23 2.11 7.98
C PRO A 235 -9.46 2.57 9.44
N ASP A 236 -10.72 2.78 9.83
CA ASP A 236 -11.04 2.97 11.25
C ASP A 236 -10.68 1.70 12.04
N VAL A 237 -9.72 1.86 12.97
CA VAL A 237 -9.20 0.82 13.86
C VAL A 237 -9.23 1.29 15.31
N THR A 238 -10.13 2.23 15.63
CA THR A 238 -10.29 2.80 16.98
C THR A 238 -10.56 1.74 18.04
N SER A 239 -11.31 0.69 17.71
CA SER A 239 -11.61 -0.46 18.58
C SER A 239 -10.45 -1.46 18.70
N PHE A 240 -9.45 -1.39 17.81
CA PHE A 240 -8.35 -2.35 17.75
C PHE A 240 -7.16 -1.92 18.60
N GLY A 241 -6.79 -0.63 18.56
CA GLY A 241 -5.67 -0.08 19.32
C GLY A 241 -5.56 1.45 19.25
N THR A 242 -4.73 2.01 20.12
CA THR A 242 -4.36 3.44 20.07
C THR A 242 -3.33 3.67 18.97
N ALA A 243 -3.27 4.87 18.40
CA ALA A 243 -2.31 5.24 17.36
C ALA A 243 -0.86 4.84 17.70
N ALA A 244 -0.43 5.05 18.95
CA ALA A 244 0.90 4.69 19.44
C ALA A 244 1.19 3.18 19.45
N SER A 245 0.16 2.33 19.55
CA SER A 245 0.29 0.87 19.58
C SER A 245 0.25 0.22 18.19
N LEU A 246 -0.22 0.94 17.17
CA LEU A 246 -0.36 0.40 15.82
C LEU A 246 1.00 0.25 15.14
N ARG A 247 1.19 -0.82 14.36
CA ARG A 247 2.38 -1.10 13.57
C ARG A 247 1.99 -1.52 12.16
N LEU A 248 2.73 -1.07 11.16
CA LEU A 248 2.69 -1.73 9.86
C LEU A 248 3.30 -3.12 10.07
N VAL A 249 2.58 -4.15 9.68
CA VAL A 249 3.08 -5.52 9.72
C VAL A 249 3.07 -6.11 8.32
N GLY A 250 3.98 -7.04 8.08
CA GLY A 250 4.05 -7.79 6.83
C GLY A 250 4.02 -9.29 7.08
N TRP A 251 3.27 -10.03 6.27
CA TRP A 251 3.25 -11.49 6.28
C TRP A 251 4.46 -12.03 5.54
N ASN A 252 5.33 -12.74 6.25
CA ASN A 252 6.59 -13.28 5.69
C ASN A 252 6.46 -14.71 5.11
N GLY A 253 5.24 -15.21 4.96
CA GLY A 253 4.94 -16.61 4.62
C GLY A 253 4.64 -17.52 5.81
N SER A 254 4.92 -17.06 7.04
CA SER A 254 4.72 -17.86 8.27
C SER A 254 4.14 -17.08 9.43
N SER A 255 4.50 -15.81 9.57
CA SER A 255 4.06 -14.93 10.65
C SER A 255 4.02 -13.48 10.19
N TRP A 256 3.25 -12.68 10.92
CA TRP A 256 3.26 -11.23 10.80
C TRP A 256 4.46 -10.65 11.56
N ILE A 257 5.34 -9.96 10.84
CA ILE A 257 6.51 -9.29 11.40
C ILE A 257 6.29 -7.77 11.45
N ASN A 258 6.92 -7.12 12.42
CA ASN A 258 6.88 -5.67 12.57
C ASN A 258 7.76 -4.97 11.52
N LEU A 259 7.17 -4.05 10.75
CA LEU A 259 7.87 -3.24 9.75
C LEU A 259 8.06 -1.77 10.18
N SER A 260 7.38 -1.33 11.24
CA SER A 260 7.42 0.07 11.73
C SER A 260 8.39 0.29 12.89
N GLY A 261 9.03 -0.75 13.41
CA GLY A 261 9.84 -0.65 14.63
C GLY A 261 9.00 -0.17 15.82
N SER A 262 9.35 0.96 16.41
CA SER A 262 8.61 1.58 17.52
C SER A 262 7.63 2.67 17.09
N THR A 263 7.62 3.06 15.81
CA THR A 263 6.79 4.15 15.31
C THR A 263 5.32 3.73 15.21
N GLY A 264 4.44 4.53 15.82
CA GLY A 264 2.99 4.36 15.74
C GLY A 264 2.37 4.99 14.49
N ALA A 265 1.06 4.87 14.35
CA ALA A 265 0.30 5.56 13.31
C ALA A 265 0.13 7.05 13.65
N SER A 266 -0.20 7.87 12.65
CA SER A 266 -0.56 9.29 12.87
C SER A 266 -1.91 9.48 13.58
N GLY A 267 -2.73 8.44 13.61
CA GLY A 267 -4.04 8.36 14.25
C GLY A 267 -4.56 6.92 14.18
N ASN A 268 -5.75 6.67 14.72
CA ASN A 268 -6.42 5.35 14.65
C ASN A 268 -7.81 5.40 14.01
N THR A 269 -8.19 6.54 13.46
CA THR A 269 -9.39 6.71 12.63
C THR A 269 -9.04 6.55 11.16
N GLU A 270 -10.06 6.39 10.33
CA GLU A 270 -9.94 6.29 8.88
C GLU A 270 -9.07 7.41 8.28
N ASN A 271 -8.29 7.05 7.26
CA ASN A 271 -7.34 7.91 6.53
C ASN A 271 -6.15 8.42 7.34
N SER A 272 -5.99 8.00 8.59
CA SER A 272 -4.69 8.11 9.27
C SER A 272 -3.63 7.30 8.52
N THR A 273 -2.36 7.57 8.76
CA THR A 273 -1.25 6.96 8.04
C THR A 273 -0.37 6.13 8.95
N LEU A 274 0.19 5.05 8.41
CA LEU A 274 1.13 4.19 9.12
C LEU A 274 2.27 3.80 8.18
N SER A 275 3.50 3.98 8.63
CA SER A 275 4.70 3.80 7.81
C SER A 275 5.60 2.71 8.35
N GLY A 276 6.36 2.07 7.46
CA GLY A 276 7.38 1.09 7.81
C GLY A 276 8.35 0.84 6.67
N THR A 277 9.34 -0.01 6.93
CA THR A 277 10.35 -0.41 5.95
C THR A 277 10.30 -1.91 5.78
N ILE A 278 10.10 -2.36 4.54
CA ILE A 278 10.35 -3.75 4.14
C ILE A 278 11.86 -3.87 3.91
N PRO A 279 12.61 -4.65 4.73
CA PRO A 279 14.06 -4.76 4.57
C PRO A 279 14.43 -5.44 3.24
N ALA A 280 15.64 -5.13 2.75
CA ALA A 280 16.17 -5.75 1.54
C ALA A 280 16.25 -7.28 1.69
N GLY A 281 15.84 -8.02 0.66
CA GLY A 281 15.85 -9.48 0.66
C GLY A 281 14.77 -10.16 1.52
N THR A 282 13.93 -9.42 2.23
CA THR A 282 12.81 -10.00 2.99
C THR A 282 11.63 -10.26 2.07
N THR A 283 11.10 -11.49 2.13
CA THR A 283 9.83 -11.83 1.45
C THR A 283 8.67 -11.36 2.31
N ILE A 284 7.80 -10.55 1.72
CA ILE A 284 6.52 -10.13 2.28
C ILE A 284 5.47 -10.30 1.18
N THR A 285 4.35 -10.95 1.48
CA THR A 285 3.25 -11.15 0.50
C THR A 285 1.99 -10.36 0.86
N ALA A 286 1.83 -9.96 2.11
CA ALA A 286 0.74 -9.07 2.51
C ALA A 286 1.20 -8.05 3.54
N LEU A 287 0.55 -6.89 3.54
CA LEU A 287 0.71 -5.83 4.55
C LEU A 287 -0.61 -5.63 5.28
N ALA A 288 -0.55 -5.43 6.61
CA ALA A 288 -1.72 -5.17 7.42
C ALA A 288 -1.41 -4.20 8.56
N ILE A 289 -2.46 -3.82 9.30
CA ILE A 289 -2.32 -3.07 10.55
C ILE A 289 -2.18 -4.08 11.70
N GLY A 290 -1.03 -4.08 12.36
CA GLY A 290 -0.78 -4.84 13.57
C GLY A 290 -0.89 -3.99 14.82
N LYS A 291 -0.97 -4.64 15.98
CA LYS A 291 -0.87 -4.03 17.30
C LYS A 291 0.34 -4.58 18.01
N ALA A 292 1.24 -3.72 18.46
CA ALA A 292 2.34 -4.11 19.33
C ALA A 292 1.88 -4.22 20.79
N ALA A 293 2.55 -5.07 21.56
CA ALA A 293 2.47 -5.03 23.02
C ALA A 293 2.77 -3.60 23.52
N ALA A 294 2.15 -3.21 24.63
CA ALA A 294 2.56 -1.99 25.31
C ALA A 294 4.05 -2.08 25.62
N ALA A 295 4.81 -1.01 25.34
CA ALA A 295 6.19 -0.93 25.80
C ALA A 295 6.17 -1.11 27.31
N LEU A 296 6.91 -2.10 27.81
CA LEU A 296 7.16 -2.20 29.25
C LEU A 296 7.84 -0.90 29.68
N PRO A 297 7.49 -0.34 30.85
CA PRO A 297 8.22 0.79 31.41
C PRO A 297 9.71 0.44 31.44
N ASP A 298 10.56 1.36 30.98
CA ASP A 298 11.99 1.21 31.15
C ASP A 298 12.31 1.42 32.63
N LEU A 299 12.61 0.34 33.32
CA LEU A 299 13.00 0.34 34.72
C LEU A 299 14.52 0.38 34.90
N THR A 300 15.29 0.71 33.85
CA THR A 300 16.73 0.92 34.03
C THR A 300 16.96 2.06 35.01
N VAL A 301 17.71 1.75 36.07
CA VAL A 301 18.08 2.71 37.09
C VAL A 301 18.96 3.78 36.43
N SER A 302 18.46 5.00 36.33
CA SER A 302 19.12 6.12 35.64
C SER A 302 20.26 6.77 36.44
N ALA A 303 20.45 6.36 37.71
CA ALA A 303 21.53 6.82 38.56
C ALA A 303 22.06 5.67 39.43
N GLU A 304 23.31 5.27 39.18
CA GLU A 304 24.07 4.46 40.13
C GLU A 304 24.53 5.40 41.27
N ILE A 305 23.96 5.25 42.46
CA ILE A 305 24.42 5.96 43.66
C ILE A 305 25.71 5.29 44.09
N ASP A 306 26.83 6.00 43.99
CA ASP A 306 28.13 5.48 44.42
C ASP A 306 28.11 5.17 45.93
N ASN A 307 28.73 4.06 46.31
CA ASN A 307 28.78 3.55 47.68
C ASN A 307 29.48 4.53 48.64
N SER A 308 30.17 5.55 48.11
CA SER A 308 30.78 6.65 48.84
C SER A 308 29.78 7.55 49.60
N GLU A 309 28.49 7.52 49.27
CA GLU A 309 27.45 8.31 49.96
C GLU A 309 26.77 7.59 51.13
N PHE A 310 26.94 6.27 51.27
CA PHE A 310 26.40 5.50 52.41
C PHE A 310 27.34 5.62 53.62
N LYS A 311 27.11 6.62 54.47
CA LYS A 311 27.85 6.73 55.75
C LYS A 311 27.38 5.68 56.75
N GLN A 312 28.32 5.10 57.51
CA GLN A 312 28.03 4.05 58.51
C GLN A 312 26.98 4.50 59.54
N ALA A 313 26.14 3.56 59.96
CA ALA A 313 25.20 3.75 61.06
C ALA A 313 25.95 4.17 62.35
N GLY A 314 25.59 5.32 62.92
CA GLY A 314 26.18 5.86 64.16
C GLY A 314 26.85 7.24 64.01
N GLN A 315 26.98 7.78 62.80
CA GLN A 315 27.34 9.19 62.60
C GLN A 315 26.08 10.06 62.81
N ALA A 316 26.19 11.12 63.62
CA ALA A 316 25.07 11.92 64.17
C ALA A 316 24.14 12.63 63.16
N ASN A 317 24.35 12.44 61.85
CA ASN A 317 23.53 12.98 60.78
C ASN A 317 23.09 11.83 59.85
N GLY A 318 22.22 10.95 60.34
CA GLY A 318 21.54 9.98 59.47
C GLY A 318 20.70 10.73 58.44
N HIS A 319 21.12 10.73 57.18
CA HIS A 319 20.30 11.26 56.11
C HIS A 319 19.23 10.22 55.78
N GLY A 320 17.95 10.57 55.96
CA GLY A 320 16.87 9.80 55.35
C GLY A 320 16.98 9.96 53.83
N TYR A 321 17.05 8.84 53.11
CA TYR A 321 17.04 8.88 51.65
C TYR A 321 15.58 8.81 51.19
N LEU A 322 15.15 9.81 50.44
CA LEU A 322 13.87 9.78 49.76
C LEU A 322 14.07 9.11 48.39
N VAL A 323 13.61 7.87 48.27
CA VAL A 323 13.49 7.23 46.95
C VAL A 323 12.21 7.73 46.33
N THR A 324 12.32 8.71 45.43
CA THR A 324 11.17 9.20 44.66
C THR A 324 11.08 8.43 43.36
N LEU A 325 10.02 7.64 43.22
CA LEU A 325 9.69 6.95 41.98
C LEU A 325 8.86 7.89 41.11
N TYR A 326 9.32 8.16 39.89
CA TYR A 326 8.57 8.91 38.89
C TYR A 326 8.07 7.96 37.79
N GLU A 327 6.96 8.31 37.14
CA GLU A 327 6.37 7.57 36.00
C GLU A 327 5.81 6.17 36.28
N ILE A 328 5.38 5.86 37.51
CA ILE A 328 4.50 4.71 37.75
C ILE A 328 3.14 5.02 37.13
N LYS A 329 2.97 4.66 35.85
CA LYS A 329 1.72 4.86 35.10
C LYS A 329 0.58 4.19 35.89
N GLY A 330 -0.47 4.95 36.19
CA GLY A 330 -1.53 4.68 37.17
C GLY A 330 -2.44 3.46 36.95
N VAL A 331 -1.90 2.33 36.51
CA VAL A 331 -2.53 1.01 36.64
C VAL A 331 -1.91 0.37 37.87
N ALA A 332 -2.75 -0.01 38.86
CA ALA A 332 -2.27 -0.70 40.04
C ALA A 332 -1.60 -2.03 39.65
N THR A 333 -0.27 -2.08 39.71
CA THR A 333 0.48 -3.32 39.64
C THR A 333 0.60 -3.87 41.06
N SER A 334 0.19 -5.12 41.27
CA SER A 334 0.27 -5.81 42.57
C SER A 334 1.67 -6.37 42.87
N ASP A 335 2.61 -6.21 41.96
CA ASP A 335 3.95 -6.77 42.10
C ASP A 335 4.80 -5.93 43.04
N VAL A 336 5.50 -6.62 43.95
CA VAL A 336 6.43 -6.01 44.90
C VAL A 336 7.67 -5.53 44.13
N ILE A 337 7.91 -4.22 44.11
CA ILE A 337 9.20 -3.68 43.69
C ILE A 337 10.20 -3.96 44.81
N THR A 338 11.09 -4.93 44.58
CA THR A 338 12.12 -5.30 45.55
C THR A 338 13.42 -4.55 45.25
N PHE A 339 13.83 -3.68 46.17
CA PHE A 339 15.16 -3.09 46.14
C PHE A 339 16.10 -3.94 47.01
N ILE A 340 17.21 -4.39 46.45
CA ILE A 340 18.28 -5.04 47.21
C ILE A 340 19.41 -4.02 47.36
N ILE A 341 19.61 -3.52 48.58
CA ILE A 341 20.77 -2.70 48.93
C ILE A 341 21.80 -3.65 49.53
N GLN A 342 22.85 -3.96 48.78
CA GLN A 342 23.94 -4.83 49.23
C GLN A 342 25.14 -3.99 49.67
N ARG A 343 25.55 -4.15 50.94
CA ARG A 343 26.85 -3.68 51.42
C ARG A 343 27.93 -4.67 50.97
N PRO A 344 28.99 -4.26 50.26
CA PRO A 344 30.09 -5.15 49.90
C PRO A 344 30.77 -5.71 51.16
N ALA A 345 31.22 -6.97 51.10
CA ALA A 345 31.73 -7.72 52.26
C ALA A 345 33.03 -7.17 52.88
N ASN A 346 33.69 -6.17 52.27
CA ASN A 346 35.05 -5.74 52.63
C ASN A 346 35.12 -4.25 53.01
N TRP A 347 34.19 -3.76 53.83
CA TRP A 347 34.23 -2.45 54.49
C TRP A 347 34.24 -2.63 56.01
#